data_AF-A0A978V8P4-F1
#
_entry.id   AF-A0A978V8P4-F1
#
_cell.length_a   1.000
_cell.length_b   1.000
_cell.length_c   1.000
_cell.angle_alpha   90.00
_cell.angle_beta   90.00
_cell.angle_gamma   90.00
#
_symmetry.space_group_name_H-M   'P 1'
#
loop_
_entity.id
_entity.type
_entity.pdbx_description
1 polymer ?
#
loop_
_entity_poly.entity_id
_entity_poly.type
_entity_poly.pdbx_seq_one_letter_code
_entity_poly.pdbx_strand_id
1 'polypeptide(L)'
;MSGVWVFNPKGVMRQAESSGSRRKSLVYLPTGQVVSSYSALEQILTGLGWERYYGGGPDLFQFHKHSSNDLISLPKDFSKFNSVYMYDIVIKNPNVFHVKDI
;
A
#
# COMPACT_ATOMS: atom_id res chain seq x y z
N MET A 1 18.29 -0.05 8.34
CA MET A 1 18.82 -1.41 8.22
C MET A 1 18.97 -1.99 9.62
N SER A 2 18.10 -2.93 10.00
CA SER A 2 18.27 -4.00 11.01
C SER A 2 16.94 -4.25 11.72
N GLY A 3 16.15 -5.21 11.20
CA GLY A 3 15.07 -5.83 11.95
C GLY A 3 15.65 -7.03 12.69
N VAL A 4 15.60 -7.02 14.02
CA VAL A 4 16.08 -8.13 14.84
C VAL A 4 15.02 -9.23 14.81
N TRP A 5 15.40 -10.40 14.31
CA TRP A 5 14.59 -11.60 14.40
C TRP A 5 14.70 -12.15 15.82
N VAL A 6 13.60 -12.17 16.57
CA VAL A 6 13.55 -12.77 17.90
C VAL A 6 12.94 -14.15 17.80
N PHE A 7 13.76 -15.18 18.02
CA PHE A 7 13.31 -16.57 18.07
C PHE A 7 12.93 -16.93 19.50
N ASN A 8 11.65 -17.29 19.72
CA ASN A 8 11.22 -17.90 20.97
C ASN A 8 11.30 -19.44 20.85
N PRO A 9 11.66 -20.17 21.92
CA PRO A 9 11.86 -21.63 21.90
C PRO A 9 10.60 -22.46 21.60
N LYS A 10 9.45 -21.83 21.40
CA LYS A 10 8.17 -22.46 20.99
C LYS A 10 7.84 -22.26 19.50
N GLY A 11 8.82 -21.86 18.68
CA GLY A 11 8.68 -21.77 17.21
C GLY A 11 7.81 -20.61 16.70
N VAL A 12 7.33 -19.73 17.57
CA VAL A 12 6.51 -18.58 17.17
C VAL A 12 7.42 -17.43 16.73
N MET A 13 7.31 -17.06 15.46
CA MET A 13 7.92 -15.85 14.90
C MET A 13 7.10 -14.64 15.33
N ARG A 14 7.69 -13.74 16.13
CA ARG A 14 7.11 -12.41 16.39
C ARG A 14 8.00 -11.38 15.71
N GLN A 15 7.49 -10.77 14.65
CA GLN A 15 8.07 -9.55 14.10
C GLN A 15 7.87 -8.47 15.18
N ALA A 16 8.95 -8.08 15.85
CA ALA A 16 8.91 -6.94 16.75
C ALA A 16 8.56 -5.72 15.88
N GLU A 17 7.34 -5.20 16.05
CA GLU A 17 6.92 -3.95 15.45
C GLU A 17 7.89 -2.87 15.94
N SER A 18 8.85 -2.51 15.10
CA SER A 18 9.74 -1.40 15.40
C SER A 18 8.88 -0.14 15.50
N SER A 19 8.68 0.32 16.73
CA SER A 19 8.11 1.60 17.14
C SER A 19 8.98 2.80 16.70
N GLY A 20 9.48 2.75 15.46
CA GLY A 20 10.45 3.69 14.88
C GLY A 20 10.55 3.60 13.36
N SER A 21 9.63 2.92 12.68
CA SER A 21 9.48 3.10 11.23
C SER A 21 9.01 4.54 11.02
N ARG A 22 9.90 5.41 10.55
CA ARG A 22 9.56 6.77 10.08
C ARG A 22 8.28 6.64 9.28
N ARG A 23 7.20 7.28 9.75
CA ARG A 23 5.88 7.13 9.14
C ARG A 23 6.06 7.44 7.66
N LYS A 24 5.70 6.50 6.79
CA LYS A 24 5.80 6.69 5.34
C LYS A 24 4.48 7.23 4.84
N SER A 25 4.53 8.10 3.83
CA SER A 25 3.33 8.57 3.13
C SER A 25 3.46 8.32 1.63
N LEU A 26 2.35 7.89 1.03
CA LEU A 26 2.21 7.82 -0.42
C LEU A 26 1.87 9.21 -0.94
N VAL A 27 2.58 9.65 -1.98
CA VAL A 27 2.41 10.98 -2.57
C VAL A 27 2.14 10.83 -4.05
N TYR A 28 1.14 11.59 -4.52
CA TYR A 28 0.80 11.69 -5.93
C TYR A 28 1.68 12.76 -6.60
N LEU A 29 2.61 12.34 -7.46
CA LEU A 29 3.65 13.20 -8.04
C LEU A 29 3.12 14.43 -8.79
N PRO A 30 2.07 14.32 -9.64
CA PRO A 30 1.58 15.46 -10.42
C PRO A 30 1.12 16.66 -9.58
N THR A 31 0.69 16.45 -8.34
CA THR A 31 0.21 17.51 -7.45
C THR A 31 1.05 17.68 -6.18
N GLY A 32 1.97 16.75 -5.89
CA GLY A 32 2.72 16.68 -4.63
C GLY A 32 1.86 16.35 -3.40
N GLN A 33 0.57 16.03 -3.57
CA GLN A 33 -0.35 15.78 -2.47
C GLN A 33 -0.16 14.40 -1.85
N VAL A 34 -0.28 14.35 -0.51
CA VAL A 34 -0.26 13.10 0.25
C VAL A 34 -1.61 12.39 0.09
N VAL A 35 -1.59 11.12 -0.26
CA VAL A 35 -2.77 10.27 -0.31
C VAL A 35 -3.13 9.84 1.12
N SER A 36 -4.21 10.41 1.65
CA SER A 36 -4.64 10.22 3.05
C SER A 36 -5.89 9.37 3.22
N SER A 37 -6.52 8.91 2.14
CA SER A 37 -7.69 8.02 2.18
C SER A 37 -7.82 7.17 0.93
N TYR A 38 -8.60 6.08 1.01
CA TYR A 38 -8.91 5.28 -0.17
C TYR A 38 -9.78 5.99 -1.20
N SER A 39 -10.64 6.92 -0.79
CA SER A 39 -11.42 7.72 -1.75
C SER A 39 -10.51 8.55 -2.67
N ALA A 40 -9.49 9.21 -2.10
CA ALA A 40 -8.51 9.96 -2.87
C ALA A 40 -7.66 9.05 -3.76
N LEU A 41 -7.23 7.89 -3.23
CA LEU A 41 -6.48 6.90 -4.02
C LEU A 41 -7.29 6.36 -5.20
N GLU A 42 -8.55 6.01 -4.96
CA GLU A 42 -9.48 5.47 -5.96
C GLU A 42 -9.73 6.48 -7.08
N GLN A 43 -9.94 7.76 -6.76
CA GLN A 43 -10.09 8.81 -7.78
C GLN A 43 -8.86 8.90 -8.69
N ILE A 44 -7.66 8.88 -8.11
CA ILE A 44 -6.41 8.93 -8.89
C ILE A 44 -6.25 7.67 -9.74
N LEU A 45 -6.40 6.49 -9.13
CA LEU A 45 -6.25 5.21 -9.83
C LEU A 45 -7.27 5.03 -10.95
N THR A 46 -8.52 5.46 -10.75
CA THR A 46 -9.56 5.47 -11.79
C THR A 46 -9.16 6.34 -12.97
N GLY A 47 -8.60 7.54 -12.70
CA GLY A 47 -8.04 8.41 -13.74
C GLY A 47 -6.86 7.80 -14.51
N LEU A 48 -6.22 6.76 -13.97
CA LEU A 48 -5.12 6.01 -14.59
C LEU A 48 -5.58 4.70 -15.24
N GLY A 49 -6.89 4.47 -15.31
CA GLY A 49 -7.50 3.27 -15.92
C GLY A 49 -7.53 2.04 -15.02
N TRP A 50 -7.39 2.20 -13.71
CA TRP A 50 -7.67 1.13 -12.76
C TRP A 50 -9.15 1.09 -12.40
N GLU A 51 -9.66 -0.11 -12.16
CA GLU A 51 -11.05 -0.33 -11.82
C GLU A 51 -11.20 -1.12 -10.53
N ARG A 52 -12.28 -0.81 -9.82
CA ARG A 52 -12.63 -1.43 -8.55
C ARG A 52 -12.90 -2.92 -8.73
N TYR A 53 -12.10 -3.78 -8.08
CA TYR A 53 -12.28 -5.23 -8.14
C TYR A 53 -12.97 -5.74 -6.87
N TYR A 54 -14.08 -6.47 -7.07
CA TYR A 54 -14.94 -6.98 -5.99
C TYR A 54 -14.87 -8.50 -5.80
N GLY A 55 -14.12 -9.22 -6.64
CA GLY A 55 -13.97 -10.68 -6.53
C GLY A 55 -13.00 -11.14 -5.44
N GLY A 56 -12.48 -10.22 -4.63
CA GLY A 56 -11.60 -10.50 -3.51
C GLY A 56 -12.31 -10.97 -2.24
N GLY A 57 -11.51 -11.25 -1.20
CA GLY A 57 -12.02 -11.50 0.14
C GLY A 57 -12.72 -10.27 0.75
N PRO A 58 -13.62 -10.45 1.73
CA PRO A 58 -14.46 -9.39 2.28
C PRO A 58 -13.69 -8.26 2.97
N ASP A 59 -12.44 -8.54 3.37
CA ASP A 59 -11.52 -7.63 4.07
C ASP A 59 -10.53 -6.93 3.15
N LEU A 60 -10.66 -7.12 1.83
CA LEU A 60 -9.76 -6.53 0.84
C LEU A 60 -10.39 -5.34 0.12
N PHE A 61 -9.53 -4.40 -0.24
CA PHE A 61 -9.83 -3.29 -1.10
C PHE A 61 -8.89 -3.33 -2.33
N GLN A 62 -9.32 -3.98 -3.41
CA GLN A 62 -8.50 -4.28 -4.58
C GLN A 62 -8.86 -3.50 -5.85
N PHE A 63 -7.86 -3.19 -6.67
CA PHE A 63 -8.03 -2.64 -8.01
C PHE A 63 -7.39 -3.54 -9.05
N HIS A 64 -8.03 -3.67 -10.20
CA HIS A 64 -7.45 -4.36 -11.36
C HIS A 64 -7.27 -3.36 -12.50
N LYS A 65 -6.36 -3.65 -13.44
CA LYS A 65 -6.12 -2.79 -14.60
C LYS A 65 -6.34 -3.59 -15.87
N HIS A 66 -7.39 -3.34 -16.63
CA HIS A 66 -7.75 -4.19 -17.79
C HIS A 66 -6.65 -4.28 -18.87
N SER A 67 -5.84 -3.24 -19.01
CA SER A 67 -4.71 -3.23 -19.97
C SER A 67 -3.54 -4.14 -19.57
N SER A 68 -3.53 -4.68 -18.35
CA SER A 68 -2.49 -5.57 -17.84
C SER A 68 -3.09 -6.65 -16.94
N ASN A 69 -2.28 -7.59 -16.46
CA ASN A 69 -2.72 -8.56 -15.44
C ASN A 69 -2.40 -8.06 -14.02
N ASP A 70 -2.32 -6.75 -13.82
CA ASP A 70 -1.94 -6.18 -12.53
C ASP A 70 -3.12 -6.08 -11.58
N LEU A 71 -2.87 -6.39 -10.31
CA LEU A 71 -3.81 -6.32 -9.21
C LEU A 71 -3.17 -5.60 -8.02
N ILE A 72 -3.75 -4.48 -7.60
CA ILE A 72 -3.40 -3.82 -6.34
C ILE A 72 -4.31 -4.38 -5.27
N SER A 73 -3.75 -4.89 -4.17
CA SER A 73 -4.53 -5.46 -3.06
C SER A 73 -4.25 -4.73 -1.76
N LEU A 74 -5.24 -4.02 -1.23
CA LEU A 74 -5.12 -3.20 -0.03
C LEU A 74 -6.00 -3.77 1.10
N PRO A 75 -5.70 -3.49 2.38
CA PRO A 75 -6.61 -3.80 3.46
C PRO A 75 -7.84 -2.89 3.38
N LYS A 76 -9.04 -3.38 3.68
CA LYS A 76 -10.26 -2.55 3.66
C LYS A 76 -10.24 -1.39 4.66
N ASP A 77 -9.55 -1.59 5.77
CA ASP A 77 -9.29 -0.55 6.76
C ASP A 77 -8.00 0.22 6.42
N PHE A 78 -8.13 1.53 6.17
CA PHE A 78 -7.00 2.41 5.86
C PHE A 78 -5.99 2.53 7.00
N SER A 79 -6.39 2.27 8.25
CA SER A 79 -5.46 2.27 9.39
C SER A 79 -4.35 1.21 9.27
N LYS A 80 -4.63 0.15 8.50
CA LYS A 80 -3.69 -0.95 8.20
C LYS A 80 -2.85 -0.70 6.95
N PHE A 81 -3.07 0.42 6.26
CA PHE A 81 -2.33 0.80 5.06
C PHE A 81 -0.90 1.23 5.41
N ASN A 82 0.04 0.30 5.27
CA ASN A 82 1.46 0.49 5.54
C ASN A 82 2.30 0.59 4.25
N SER A 83 3.62 0.77 4.41
CA SER A 83 4.56 0.99 3.30
C SER A 83 4.63 -0.16 2.29
N VAL A 84 4.32 -1.40 2.67
CA VAL A 84 4.33 -2.54 1.74
C VAL A 84 3.31 -2.31 0.62
N TYR A 85 2.10 -1.89 0.99
CA TYR A 85 1.06 -1.54 0.03
C TYR A 85 1.39 -0.28 -0.77
N MET A 86 2.03 0.71 -0.14
CA MET A 86 2.46 1.93 -0.83
C MET A 86 3.47 1.62 -1.95
N TYR A 87 4.47 0.78 -1.68
CA TYR A 87 5.46 0.41 -2.68
C TYR A 87 4.88 -0.48 -3.78
N ASP A 88 3.91 -1.33 -3.48
CA ASP A 88 3.17 -2.10 -4.50
C ASP A 88 2.50 -1.17 -5.53
N ILE A 89 1.84 -0.11 -5.04
CA ILE A 89 1.22 0.92 -5.89
C ILE A 89 2.28 1.65 -6.75
N VAL A 90 3.42 2.03 -6.16
CA VAL A 90 4.51 2.72 -6.88
C VAL A 90 5.08 1.84 -8.00
N ILE A 91 5.31 0.55 -7.74
CA ILE A 91 5.84 -0.37 -8.75
C ILE A 91 4.86 -0.52 -9.91
N LYS A 92 3.55 -0.61 -9.62
CA LYS A 92 2.48 -0.77 -10.63
C LYS A 92 2.13 0.53 -11.37
N ASN A 93 2.54 1.68 -10.84
CA ASN A 93 2.30 3.01 -11.40
C ASN A 93 3.59 3.85 -11.36
N PRO A 94 4.62 3.46 -12.12
CA PRO A 94 5.91 4.13 -12.09
C PRO A 94 5.77 5.59 -12.53
N ASN A 95 6.54 6.49 -11.91
CA ASN A 95 6.53 7.94 -12.16
C ASN A 95 5.21 8.66 -11.84
N VAL A 96 4.23 7.98 -11.25
CA VAL A 96 2.95 8.58 -10.82
C VAL A 96 2.93 8.80 -9.31
N PHE A 97 3.48 7.85 -8.55
CA PHE A 97 3.53 7.92 -7.10
C PHE A 97 4.96 7.81 -6.59
N HIS A 98 5.18 8.32 -5.38
CA HIS A 98 6.37 8.02 -4.61
C HIS A 98 6.04 7.85 -3.14
N VAL A 99 6.93 7.17 -2.41
CA VAL A 99 6.84 7.04 -0.96
C VAL A 99 7.86 7.99 -0.33
N LYS A 100 7.42 8.83 0.61
CA LYS A 100 8.31 9.72 1.40
C LYS A 100 8.24 9.41 2.89
N ASP A 101 9.31 9.71 3.60
CA ASP A 101 9.28 9.85 5.06
C ASP A 101 8.40 11.07 5.44
N ILE A 102 7.60 10.91 6.49
CA ILE A 102 6.84 11.97 7.18
C ILE A 102 7.70 12.54 8.30
#